data_AF-A0A268TIU9-F1
#
_entry.id   AF-A0A268TIU9-F1
#
_cell.length_a   1.000
_cell.length_b   1.000
_cell.length_c   1.000
_cell.angle_alpha   90.00
_cell.angle_beta   90.00
_cell.angle_gamma   90.00
#
_symmetry.space_group_name_H-M   'P 1'
#
loop_
_entity.id
_entity.type
_entity.pdbx_description
1 polymer ?
#
loop_
_entity_poly.entity_id
_entity_poly.type
_entity_poly.pdbx_seq_one_letter_code
_entity_poly.pdbx_strand_id
1 'polypeptide(L)'
;MVDYGIKFWSNDDFIIEDSVVKINYKSKPALIDIVLEAREKGYRGPLLIRFPHLIENQIDKIFCAFHSAIKEYSYKGSFKAVFPLKVNQMPNFILPLVELSEDKEYGLEAGSKSELIVAMAYTNKGKPITVNGFKDKEMISLGFIAANMGHDITLTIEGLNELETIIEVASEMSEPYPDIGLRIRLHSAGAGLWAKSGGINSKFGLTSTELLQAIKMLTKSNLLHKFTMIHFHIGSQISDISPLKKAIRELGNIYAGLRKMGATNLKSVNIGGGLAVEYTQHEGINYKNYTLQEFSGDVVFSLKEIVKNKGEPEPDIFIESGRFIAANHAVLVAPVLELFSHEYDEKALDLKEENPPLIEELYDLYNTMVEKNAIEYLHDSLDHMESLLTLFDLGYIDLQDRSNTEVLVHLIIKKVIKLLKYKNHNEILRIQESVQERYLLNCSFFQSLPDYWGLAQNFPVMPLNRLNRRPTRAASLWDITCDSDGEIAFDARKPLYLHEVDVSKEEYFLGFFLVGAYQEVLGMRHNLFTHPTEFSVVFDDELNKGYEIENLLEAQNILDVLDDLDYDTKEIERRLKAGLEESELSPEDKKDVLGKLYVMLSENGYLKTISPQKDS
;
A
#
# COMPACT_ATOMS: atom_id res chain seq x y z
N MET A 1 16.72 -21.50 -5.47
CA MET A 1 16.54 -20.03 -5.41
C MET A 1 15.06 -19.82 -5.17
N VAL A 2 14.69 -19.12 -4.09
CA VAL A 2 13.29 -18.77 -3.82
C VAL A 2 13.08 -17.38 -4.43
N ASP A 3 12.11 -17.26 -5.33
CA ASP A 3 11.87 -16.03 -6.09
C ASP A 3 10.83 -15.12 -5.42
N TYR A 4 10.27 -15.55 -4.26
CA TYR A 4 9.22 -14.84 -3.54
C TYR A 4 8.07 -14.40 -4.47
N GLY A 5 7.75 -15.24 -5.46
CA GLY A 5 6.68 -14.96 -6.41
C GLY A 5 6.89 -13.69 -7.24
N ILE A 6 8.11 -13.15 -7.33
CA ILE A 6 8.40 -11.89 -8.04
C ILE A 6 7.85 -11.87 -9.47
N LYS A 7 7.83 -13.02 -10.14
CA LYS A 7 7.25 -13.21 -11.48
C LYS A 7 5.74 -12.95 -11.57
N PHE A 8 5.00 -12.99 -10.46
CA PHE A 8 3.55 -12.82 -10.43
C PHE A 8 3.11 -11.37 -10.22
N TRP A 9 3.81 -10.63 -9.36
CA TRP A 9 3.39 -9.30 -8.92
C TRP A 9 4.27 -8.18 -9.48
N SER A 10 5.54 -8.43 -9.82
CA SER A 10 6.48 -7.37 -10.19
C SER A 10 6.28 -6.80 -11.59
N ASN A 11 5.60 -7.52 -12.49
CA ASN A 11 5.47 -7.17 -13.91
C ASN A 11 6.82 -6.83 -14.59
N ASP A 12 7.87 -7.57 -14.24
CA ASP A 12 9.25 -7.35 -14.65
C ASP A 12 9.85 -6.00 -14.23
N ASP A 13 9.19 -5.22 -13.37
CA ASP A 13 9.72 -3.96 -12.84
C ASP A 13 10.85 -4.21 -11.81
N PHE A 14 10.80 -5.36 -11.14
CA PHE A 14 11.80 -5.83 -10.17
C PHE A 14 12.28 -7.23 -10.55
N ILE A 15 13.58 -7.47 -10.42
CA ILE A 15 14.20 -8.76 -10.74
C ILE A 15 15.16 -9.22 -9.64
N ILE A 16 15.48 -10.51 -9.64
CA ILE A 16 16.51 -11.08 -8.75
C ILE A 16 17.72 -11.44 -9.61
N GLU A 17 18.84 -10.76 -9.37
CA GLU A 17 20.14 -11.04 -9.97
C GLU A 17 21.21 -10.94 -8.89
N ASP A 18 22.29 -11.72 -9.01
CA ASP A 18 23.42 -11.69 -8.05
C ASP A 18 23.01 -11.88 -6.57
N SER A 19 21.89 -12.57 -6.32
CA SER A 19 21.32 -12.82 -4.98
C SER A 19 20.71 -11.59 -4.29
N VAL A 20 20.44 -10.52 -5.03
CA VAL A 20 19.82 -9.28 -4.54
C VAL A 20 18.62 -8.90 -5.40
N VAL A 21 17.69 -8.12 -4.84
CA VAL A 21 16.60 -7.51 -5.61
C VAL A 21 17.13 -6.28 -6.33
N LYS A 22 16.92 -6.19 -7.64
CA LYS A 22 17.28 -5.05 -8.47
C LYS A 22 16.04 -4.42 -9.10
N ILE A 23 16.09 -3.12 -9.32
CA ILE A 23 15.16 -2.45 -10.23
C ILE A 23 15.51 -2.85 -11.66
N ASN A 24 14.55 -3.29 -12.47
CA ASN A 24 14.83 -3.70 -13.83
C ASN A 24 14.76 -2.51 -14.81
N TYR A 25 15.59 -1.50 -14.59
CA TYR A 25 15.64 -0.30 -15.41
C TYR A 25 17.06 0.26 -15.50
N LYS A 26 17.46 0.69 -16.71
CA LYS A 26 18.80 1.25 -17.03
C LYS A 26 19.96 0.47 -16.39
N SER A 27 20.68 1.07 -15.43
CA SER A 27 21.84 0.46 -14.74
C SER A 27 21.49 -0.74 -13.87
N LYS A 28 20.19 -1.00 -13.66
CA LYS A 28 19.65 -2.05 -12.80
C LYS A 28 20.25 -2.05 -11.39
N PRO A 29 20.14 -0.95 -10.63
CA PRO A 29 20.71 -0.86 -9.30
C PRO A 29 20.03 -1.84 -8.35
N ALA A 30 20.82 -2.42 -7.44
CA ALA A 30 20.26 -3.23 -6.37
C ALA A 30 19.57 -2.33 -5.34
N LEU A 31 18.39 -2.74 -4.88
CA LEU A 31 17.66 -2.00 -3.85
C LEU A 31 18.47 -1.87 -2.56
N ILE A 32 19.25 -2.89 -2.22
CA ILE A 32 20.12 -2.86 -1.05
C ILE A 32 21.21 -1.78 -1.16
N ASP A 33 21.75 -1.52 -2.36
CA ASP A 33 22.80 -0.51 -2.55
C ASP A 33 22.24 0.91 -2.36
N ILE A 34 21.00 1.15 -2.83
CA ILE A 34 20.26 2.40 -2.63
C ILE A 34 20.01 2.64 -1.13
N VAL A 35 19.58 1.59 -0.42
CA VAL A 35 19.34 1.65 1.04
C VAL A 35 20.63 1.95 1.80
N LEU A 36 21.73 1.28 1.46
CA LEU A 36 23.02 1.51 2.10
C LEU A 36 23.54 2.94 1.83
N GLU A 37 23.36 3.47 0.62
CA GLU A 37 23.71 4.86 0.31
C GLU A 37 22.91 5.87 1.16
N ALA A 38 21.60 5.66 1.33
CA ALA A 38 20.79 6.52 2.20
C ALA A 38 21.25 6.44 3.66
N ARG A 39 21.59 5.24 4.15
CA ARG A 39 22.08 5.02 5.52
C ARG A 39 23.45 5.65 5.76
N GLU A 40 24.34 5.64 4.77
CA GLU A 40 25.65 6.32 4.82
C GLU A 40 25.49 7.85 4.97
N LYS A 41 24.42 8.42 4.41
CA LYS A 41 24.06 9.84 4.59
C LYS A 41 23.36 10.14 5.93
N GLY A 42 23.09 9.12 6.76
CA GLY A 42 22.49 9.26 8.09
C GLY A 42 21.06 8.73 8.22
N TYR A 43 20.41 8.36 7.12
CA TYR A 43 18.98 7.98 7.11
C TYR A 43 18.80 6.48 7.40
N ARG A 44 18.61 6.12 8.67
CA ARG A 44 18.64 4.72 9.17
C ARG A 44 17.30 4.09 9.54
N GLY A 45 16.23 4.85 9.61
CA GLY A 45 14.89 4.33 9.92
C GLY A 45 14.31 3.47 8.79
N PRO A 46 13.01 3.16 8.84
CA PRO A 46 12.30 2.71 7.65
C PRO A 46 12.41 3.77 6.54
N LEU A 47 12.57 3.31 5.30
CA LEU A 47 12.74 4.15 4.13
C LEU A 47 11.63 3.87 3.12
N LEU A 48 10.94 4.90 2.65
CA LEU A 48 10.01 4.80 1.52
C LEU A 48 10.70 5.28 0.24
N ILE A 49 11.00 4.35 -0.66
CA ILE A 49 11.74 4.62 -1.89
C ILE A 49 10.75 4.73 -3.05
N ARG A 50 10.80 5.84 -3.79
CA ARG A 50 9.95 6.11 -4.96
C ARG A 50 10.73 6.00 -6.26
N PHE A 51 10.07 5.52 -7.30
CA PHE A 51 10.63 5.31 -8.63
C PHE A 51 9.76 5.98 -9.71
N PRO A 52 10.00 7.26 -10.04
CA PRO A 52 9.20 7.99 -11.02
C PRO A 52 9.07 7.30 -12.39
N HIS A 53 10.14 6.64 -12.88
CA HIS A 53 10.09 5.89 -14.14
C HIS A 53 9.04 4.74 -14.14
N LEU A 54 8.69 4.18 -12.97
CA LEU A 54 7.62 3.18 -12.88
C LEU A 54 6.24 3.81 -13.05
N ILE A 55 6.07 5.06 -12.63
CA ILE A 55 4.86 5.84 -12.90
C ILE A 55 4.69 6.03 -14.40
N GLU A 56 5.74 6.49 -15.09
CA GLU A 56 5.77 6.64 -16.55
C GLU A 56 5.43 5.32 -17.26
N ASN A 57 6.07 4.21 -16.86
CA ASN A 57 5.81 2.89 -17.42
C ASN A 57 4.33 2.46 -17.26
N GLN A 58 3.72 2.70 -16.10
CA GLN A 58 2.31 2.36 -15.89
C GLN A 58 1.36 3.23 -16.74
N ILE A 59 1.68 4.52 -16.89
CA ILE A 59 0.97 5.42 -17.80
C ILE A 59 1.06 4.88 -19.24
N ASP A 60 2.27 4.62 -19.73
CA ASP A 60 2.52 4.11 -21.08
C ASP A 60 1.78 2.79 -21.34
N LYS A 61 1.83 1.84 -20.39
CA LYS A 61 1.12 0.56 -20.46
C LYS A 61 -0.38 0.77 -20.67
N ILE A 62 -1.02 1.67 -19.92
CA ILE A 62 -2.45 1.98 -20.06
C ILE A 62 -2.77 2.58 -21.42
N PHE A 63 -2.05 3.65 -21.81
CA PHE A 63 -2.31 4.33 -23.08
C PHE A 63 -2.06 3.40 -24.27
N CYS A 64 -0.98 2.62 -24.24
CA CYS A 64 -0.69 1.63 -25.28
C CYS A 64 -1.78 0.56 -25.39
N ALA A 65 -2.28 0.05 -24.27
CA ALA A 65 -3.34 -0.97 -24.28
C ALA A 65 -4.63 -0.43 -24.90
N PHE A 66 -5.10 0.75 -24.48
CA PHE A 66 -6.30 1.37 -25.03
C PHE A 66 -6.13 1.80 -26.49
N HIS A 67 -5.00 2.38 -26.88
CA HIS A 67 -4.74 2.71 -28.29
C HIS A 67 -4.66 1.46 -29.17
N SER A 68 -4.10 0.36 -28.67
CA SER A 68 -4.07 -0.92 -29.38
C SER A 68 -5.48 -1.46 -29.59
N ALA A 69 -6.32 -1.46 -28.54
CA ALA A 69 -7.71 -1.87 -28.63
C ALA A 69 -8.53 -0.97 -29.58
N ILE A 70 -8.36 0.35 -29.51
CA ILE A 70 -9.00 1.32 -30.41
C ILE A 70 -8.63 1.03 -31.87
N LYS A 71 -7.36 0.77 -32.14
CA LYS A 71 -6.88 0.44 -33.50
C LYS A 71 -7.44 -0.90 -33.97
N GLU A 72 -7.35 -1.94 -33.15
CA GLU A 72 -7.84 -3.29 -33.45
C GLU A 72 -9.33 -3.28 -33.80
N TYR A 73 -10.14 -2.63 -32.96
CA TYR A 73 -11.57 -2.52 -33.17
C TYR A 73 -11.96 -1.37 -34.09
N SER A 74 -11.03 -0.59 -34.65
CA SER A 74 -11.34 0.60 -35.48
C SER A 74 -12.38 1.53 -34.81
N TYR A 75 -12.15 1.81 -33.53
CA TYR A 75 -12.98 2.70 -32.73
C TYR A 75 -12.69 4.16 -33.08
N LYS A 76 -13.72 4.99 -33.14
CA LYS A 76 -13.67 6.39 -33.61
C LYS A 76 -13.55 7.40 -32.48
N GLY A 77 -13.96 7.04 -31.27
CA GLY A 77 -13.74 7.86 -30.08
C GLY A 77 -12.27 7.85 -29.66
N SER A 78 -11.86 8.86 -28.92
CA SER A 78 -10.52 8.97 -28.34
C SER A 78 -10.45 8.33 -26.95
N PHE A 79 -9.23 8.14 -26.44
CA PHE A 79 -8.99 7.68 -25.08
C PHE A 79 -8.32 8.78 -24.26
N LYS A 80 -8.84 8.99 -23.05
CA LYS A 80 -8.32 9.93 -22.06
C LYS A 80 -8.23 9.24 -20.70
N ALA A 81 -7.30 9.67 -19.86
CA ALA A 81 -7.18 9.19 -18.49
C ALA A 81 -7.16 10.38 -17.52
N VAL A 82 -7.64 10.16 -16.30
CA VAL A 82 -7.47 11.10 -15.19
C VAL A 82 -6.99 10.35 -13.96
N PHE A 83 -6.14 10.98 -13.15
CA PHE A 83 -5.59 10.35 -11.96
C PHE A 83 -6.41 10.81 -10.76
N PRO A 84 -7.12 9.90 -10.07
CA PRO A 84 -7.87 10.26 -8.89
C PRO A 84 -6.94 10.54 -7.71
N LEU A 85 -6.86 11.81 -7.31
CA LEU A 85 -5.97 12.32 -6.26
C LEU A 85 -6.12 11.54 -4.96
N LYS A 86 -7.33 11.07 -4.63
CA LYS A 86 -7.63 10.24 -3.46
C LYS A 86 -6.74 9.02 -3.26
N VAL A 87 -6.07 8.55 -4.31
CA VAL A 87 -5.18 7.38 -4.26
C VAL A 87 -3.81 7.76 -3.72
N ASN A 88 -3.27 8.91 -4.11
CA ASN A 88 -2.00 9.44 -3.62
C ASN A 88 -1.91 10.94 -3.97
N GLN A 89 -2.00 11.83 -2.96
CA GLN A 89 -1.89 13.29 -3.14
C GLN A 89 -0.47 13.82 -2.88
N MET A 90 0.52 12.96 -2.60
CA MET A 90 1.83 13.43 -2.17
C MET A 90 2.55 14.18 -3.30
N PRO A 91 3.20 15.34 -3.02
CA PRO A 91 3.91 16.09 -4.05
C PRO A 91 4.96 15.27 -4.79
N ASN A 92 5.68 14.42 -4.06
CA ASN A 92 6.71 13.51 -4.60
C ASN A 92 6.15 12.40 -5.50
N PHE A 93 4.82 12.29 -5.63
CA PHE A 93 4.14 11.45 -6.61
C PHE A 93 3.44 12.29 -7.68
N ILE A 94 2.67 13.32 -7.29
CA ILE A 94 1.86 14.13 -8.20
C ILE A 94 2.70 14.99 -9.15
N LEU A 95 3.78 15.61 -8.67
CA LEU A 95 4.61 16.45 -9.53
C LEU A 95 5.28 15.61 -10.65
N PRO A 96 5.93 14.46 -10.34
CA PRO A 96 6.43 13.57 -11.39
C PRO A 96 5.32 13.03 -12.30
N LEU A 97 4.15 12.65 -11.76
CA LEU A 97 3.02 12.16 -12.57
C LEU A 97 2.60 13.17 -13.64
N VAL A 98 2.45 14.45 -13.25
CA VAL A 98 2.06 15.53 -14.16
C VAL A 98 3.15 15.80 -15.20
N GLU A 99 4.41 15.81 -14.80
CA GLU A 99 5.54 16.02 -15.70
C GLU A 99 5.66 14.90 -16.74
N LEU A 100 5.65 13.64 -16.28
CA LEU A 100 5.82 12.43 -17.11
C LEU A 100 4.61 12.13 -18.03
N SER A 101 3.51 12.85 -17.86
CA SER A 101 2.28 12.67 -18.65
C SER A 101 1.92 13.87 -19.54
N GLU A 102 2.81 14.88 -19.64
CA GLU A 102 2.57 16.10 -20.42
C GLU A 102 2.19 15.81 -21.89
N ASP A 103 2.82 14.81 -22.49
CA ASP A 103 2.62 14.40 -23.90
C ASP A 103 1.33 13.60 -24.13
N LYS A 104 0.64 13.18 -23.07
CA LYS A 104 -0.55 12.30 -23.13
C LYS A 104 -1.81 13.03 -22.70
N GLU A 105 -2.97 12.53 -23.11
CA GLU A 105 -4.26 13.05 -22.64
C GLU A 105 -4.58 12.56 -21.21
N TYR A 106 -3.71 12.95 -20.28
CA TYR A 106 -3.77 12.58 -18.87
C TYR A 106 -4.05 13.82 -18.01
N GLY A 107 -5.15 13.79 -17.26
CA GLY A 107 -5.51 14.84 -16.31
C GLY A 107 -5.62 14.39 -14.86
N LEU A 108 -6.27 15.19 -14.01
CA LEU A 108 -6.46 14.89 -12.59
C LEU A 108 -7.95 14.81 -12.24
N GLU A 109 -8.29 13.94 -11.29
CA GLU A 109 -9.62 13.84 -10.71
C GLU A 109 -9.59 14.27 -9.24
N ALA A 110 -10.58 15.07 -8.85
CA ALA A 110 -10.74 15.59 -7.50
C ALA A 110 -12.08 15.15 -6.90
N GLY A 111 -12.05 14.62 -5.68
CA GLY A 111 -13.23 14.24 -4.90
C GLY A 111 -13.59 15.22 -3.79
N SER A 112 -12.81 16.28 -3.59
CA SER A 112 -13.01 17.28 -2.51
C SER A 112 -12.50 18.67 -2.92
N LYS A 113 -12.83 19.70 -2.12
CA LYS A 113 -12.35 21.08 -2.34
C LYS A 113 -10.82 21.16 -2.37
N SER A 114 -10.14 20.54 -1.40
CA SER A 114 -8.67 20.57 -1.31
C SER A 114 -8.02 19.89 -2.51
N GLU A 115 -8.54 18.74 -2.92
CA GLU A 115 -8.08 18.05 -4.12
C GLU A 115 -8.34 18.87 -5.39
N LEU A 116 -9.46 19.59 -5.47
CA LEU A 116 -9.74 20.47 -6.60
C LEU A 116 -8.73 21.62 -6.69
N ILE A 117 -8.30 22.19 -5.57
CA ILE A 117 -7.22 23.20 -5.56
C ILE A 117 -5.90 22.61 -6.08
N VAL A 118 -5.54 21.40 -5.65
CA VAL A 118 -4.36 20.69 -6.17
C VAL A 118 -4.49 20.45 -7.68
N ALA A 119 -5.66 19.98 -8.14
CA ALA A 119 -5.92 19.74 -9.55
C ALA A 119 -5.83 21.03 -10.38
N MET A 120 -6.40 22.14 -9.91
CA MET A 120 -6.32 23.46 -10.56
C MET A 120 -4.88 23.98 -10.62
N ALA A 121 -4.08 23.74 -9.58
CA ALA A 121 -2.71 24.22 -9.51
C ALA A 121 -1.76 23.45 -10.45
N TYR A 122 -1.91 22.12 -10.54
CA TYR A 122 -0.92 21.26 -11.17
C TYR A 122 -1.37 20.57 -12.46
N THR A 123 -2.65 20.56 -12.82
CA THR A 123 -3.04 19.94 -14.10
C THR A 123 -2.48 20.74 -15.29
N ASN A 124 -1.77 20.05 -16.18
CA ASN A 124 -1.25 20.64 -17.42
C ASN A 124 -2.37 21.30 -18.24
N LYS A 125 -2.07 22.45 -18.86
CA LYS A 125 -3.06 23.22 -19.63
C LYS A 125 -3.65 22.37 -20.76
N GLY A 126 -4.98 22.41 -20.89
CA GLY A 126 -5.72 21.63 -21.90
C GLY A 126 -5.95 20.17 -21.53
N LYS A 127 -5.39 19.68 -20.41
CA LYS A 127 -5.69 18.34 -19.89
C LYS A 127 -6.95 18.37 -19.00
N PRO A 128 -7.72 17.27 -18.96
CA PRO A 128 -9.02 17.26 -18.30
C PRO A 128 -8.91 17.32 -16.76
N ILE A 129 -9.83 18.03 -16.11
CA ILE A 129 -10.09 17.93 -14.68
C ILE A 129 -11.49 17.36 -14.49
N THR A 130 -11.62 16.22 -13.82
CA THR A 130 -12.94 15.71 -13.41
C THR A 130 -13.16 15.94 -11.92
N VAL A 131 -14.38 16.28 -11.55
CA VAL A 131 -14.73 16.57 -10.15
C VAL A 131 -15.89 15.68 -9.70
N ASN A 132 -15.61 14.73 -8.82
CA ASN A 132 -16.60 13.84 -8.20
C ASN A 132 -16.86 14.25 -6.73
N GLY A 133 -17.53 13.40 -5.96
CA GLY A 133 -17.87 13.65 -4.54
C GLY A 133 -19.05 14.60 -4.35
N PHE A 134 -19.49 14.77 -3.10
CA PHE A 134 -20.55 15.72 -2.76
C PHE A 134 -20.05 17.16 -2.91
N LYS A 135 -20.84 17.97 -3.59
CA LYS A 135 -20.49 19.38 -3.88
C LYS A 135 -21.48 20.32 -3.23
N ASP A 136 -20.95 21.25 -2.45
CA ASP A 136 -21.68 22.43 -2.04
C ASP A 136 -21.48 23.57 -3.07
N LYS A 137 -22.15 24.71 -2.84
CA LYS A 137 -22.07 25.88 -3.71
C LYS A 137 -20.64 26.40 -3.86
N GLU A 138 -19.81 26.33 -2.82
CA GLU A 138 -18.41 26.75 -2.87
C GLU A 138 -17.58 25.87 -3.79
N MET A 139 -17.70 24.54 -3.68
CA MET A 139 -16.98 23.61 -4.55
C MET A 139 -17.43 23.73 -6.01
N ILE A 140 -18.72 23.96 -6.25
CA ILE A 140 -19.24 24.27 -7.60
C ILE A 140 -18.64 25.59 -8.11
N SER A 141 -18.61 26.63 -7.28
CA SER A 141 -18.04 27.93 -7.65
C SER A 141 -16.55 27.82 -7.98
N LEU A 142 -15.78 27.01 -7.26
CA LEU A 142 -14.39 26.68 -7.61
C LEU A 142 -14.29 26.04 -9.00
N GLY A 143 -15.25 25.17 -9.37
CA GLY A 143 -15.34 24.61 -10.71
C GLY A 143 -15.56 25.65 -11.81
N PHE A 144 -16.38 26.67 -11.55
CA PHE A 144 -16.56 27.81 -12.46
C PHE A 144 -15.30 28.68 -12.55
N ILE A 145 -14.63 28.94 -11.42
CA ILE A 145 -13.35 29.65 -11.39
C ILE A 145 -12.30 28.90 -12.24
N ALA A 146 -12.20 27.58 -12.08
CA ALA A 146 -11.31 26.75 -12.89
C ALA A 146 -11.61 26.84 -14.39
N ALA A 147 -12.90 26.83 -14.77
CA ALA A 147 -13.31 27.05 -16.15
C ALA A 147 -12.90 28.45 -16.64
N ASN A 148 -13.10 29.50 -15.84
CA ASN A 148 -12.68 30.86 -16.16
C ASN A 148 -11.14 31.00 -16.27
N MET A 149 -10.38 30.18 -15.55
CA MET A 149 -8.92 30.07 -15.68
C MET A 149 -8.48 29.34 -16.96
N GLY A 150 -9.41 28.73 -17.70
CA GLY A 150 -9.17 28.03 -18.96
C GLY A 150 -8.90 26.53 -18.82
N HIS A 151 -9.23 25.91 -17.67
CA HIS A 151 -9.15 24.45 -17.54
C HIS A 151 -10.29 23.75 -18.30
N ASP A 152 -9.99 22.57 -18.85
CA ASP A 152 -10.99 21.62 -19.36
C ASP A 152 -11.60 20.87 -18.17
N ILE A 153 -12.56 21.50 -17.48
CA ILE A 153 -13.12 20.97 -16.23
C ILE A 153 -14.55 20.46 -16.40
N THR A 154 -14.81 19.25 -15.89
CA THR A 154 -16.12 18.61 -15.83
C THR A 154 -16.58 18.41 -14.39
N LEU A 155 -17.68 19.06 -14.02
CA LEU A 155 -18.37 18.84 -12.75
C LEU A 155 -19.33 17.66 -12.87
N THR A 156 -18.94 16.51 -12.31
CA THR A 156 -19.79 15.32 -12.29
C THR A 156 -20.76 15.37 -11.13
N ILE A 157 -22.06 15.49 -11.39
CA ILE A 157 -23.06 15.52 -10.32
C ILE A 157 -23.37 14.12 -9.79
N GLU A 158 -23.60 14.04 -8.48
CA GLU A 158 -24.00 12.82 -7.79
C GLU A 158 -25.48 12.82 -7.39
N GLY A 159 -26.14 13.99 -7.43
CA GLY A 159 -27.56 14.19 -7.11
C GLY A 159 -28.16 15.41 -7.82
N LEU A 160 -29.50 15.49 -7.91
CA LEU A 160 -30.19 16.59 -8.61
C LEU A 160 -30.01 17.96 -7.95
N ASN A 161 -29.87 18.01 -6.62
CA ASN A 161 -29.65 19.26 -5.89
C ASN A 161 -28.34 19.96 -6.33
N GLU A 162 -27.31 19.18 -6.69
CA GLU A 162 -26.06 19.74 -7.20
C GLU A 162 -26.27 20.39 -8.57
N LEU A 163 -27.14 19.81 -9.42
CA LEU A 163 -27.50 20.42 -10.70
C LEU A 163 -28.28 21.72 -10.53
N GLU A 164 -29.20 21.78 -9.56
CA GLU A 164 -29.89 23.03 -9.21
C GLU A 164 -28.89 24.11 -8.81
N THR A 165 -27.90 23.73 -7.99
CA THR A 165 -26.84 24.64 -7.53
C THR A 165 -25.93 25.08 -8.69
N ILE A 166 -25.60 24.20 -9.65
CA ILE A 166 -24.86 24.58 -10.87
C ILE A 166 -25.66 25.60 -11.69
N ILE A 167 -26.98 25.42 -11.84
CA ILE A 167 -27.85 26.36 -12.55
C ILE A 167 -27.88 27.72 -11.83
N GLU A 168 -27.95 27.71 -10.51
CA GLU A 168 -27.89 28.93 -9.68
C GLU A 168 -26.57 29.66 -9.88
N VAL A 169 -25.42 28.98 -9.70
CA VAL A 169 -24.08 29.57 -9.86
C VAL A 169 -23.84 30.07 -11.29
N ALA A 170 -24.37 29.37 -12.31
CA ALA A 170 -24.30 29.83 -13.69
C ALA A 170 -25.00 31.18 -13.91
N SER A 171 -26.01 31.51 -13.11
CA SER A 171 -26.67 32.83 -13.16
C SER A 171 -25.89 33.94 -12.44
N GLU A 172 -24.97 33.57 -11.56
CA GLU A 172 -24.14 34.49 -10.76
C GLU A 172 -22.76 34.75 -11.40
N MET A 173 -22.25 33.78 -12.17
CA MET A 173 -20.91 33.82 -12.74
C MET A 173 -20.94 34.00 -14.26
N SER A 174 -19.85 34.53 -14.81
CA SER A 174 -19.68 34.74 -16.25
C SER A 174 -19.10 33.49 -16.94
N GLU A 175 -19.40 33.34 -18.23
CA GLU A 175 -18.77 32.34 -19.07
C GLU A 175 -17.23 32.51 -19.15
N PRO A 176 -16.46 31.43 -19.42
CA PRO A 176 -16.93 30.07 -19.73
C PRO A 176 -17.40 29.29 -18.49
N TYR A 177 -18.47 28.50 -18.67
CA TYR A 177 -18.97 27.56 -17.66
C TYR A 177 -18.27 26.20 -17.77
N PRO A 178 -18.10 25.49 -16.64
CA PRO A 178 -17.58 24.13 -16.64
C PRO A 178 -18.53 23.20 -17.40
N ASP A 179 -17.98 22.10 -17.90
CA ASP A 179 -18.79 21.01 -18.42
C ASP A 179 -19.50 20.26 -17.29
N ILE A 180 -20.61 19.62 -17.63
CA ILE A 180 -21.47 18.88 -16.69
C ILE A 180 -21.36 17.40 -16.99
N GLY A 181 -20.98 16.63 -15.97
CA GLY A 181 -21.01 15.18 -15.95
C GLY A 181 -22.22 14.66 -15.16
N LEU A 182 -22.78 13.52 -15.54
CA LEU A 182 -23.80 12.83 -14.74
C LEU A 182 -23.28 11.48 -14.26
N ARG A 183 -23.14 11.28 -12.94
CA ARG A 183 -22.83 9.97 -12.38
C ARG A 183 -24.07 9.10 -12.41
N ILE A 184 -23.97 7.90 -12.98
CA ILE A 184 -25.10 6.98 -13.15
C ILE A 184 -25.06 5.90 -12.07
N ARG A 185 -26.23 5.63 -11.48
CA ARG A 185 -26.43 4.49 -10.60
C ARG A 185 -26.80 3.26 -11.42
N LEU A 186 -25.85 2.33 -11.55
CA LEU A 186 -26.06 1.08 -12.27
C LEU A 186 -26.87 0.07 -11.45
N HIS A 187 -27.70 -0.72 -12.12
CA HIS A 187 -28.31 -1.93 -11.54
C HIS A 187 -27.26 -3.01 -11.27
N SER A 188 -26.26 -3.09 -12.14
CA SER A 188 -25.13 -4.01 -12.00
C SER A 188 -24.21 -3.57 -10.86
N ALA A 189 -24.08 -4.40 -9.82
CA ALA A 189 -23.15 -4.15 -8.70
C ALA A 189 -21.78 -4.82 -8.95
N GLY A 190 -20.72 -4.24 -8.38
CA GLY A 190 -19.42 -4.92 -8.24
C GLY A 190 -19.50 -6.11 -7.29
N ALA A 191 -18.50 -6.99 -7.31
CA ALA A 191 -18.35 -8.09 -6.37
C ALA A 191 -17.13 -7.85 -5.46
N GLY A 192 -17.15 -8.39 -4.23
CA GLY A 192 -16.03 -8.32 -3.28
C GLY A 192 -16.13 -7.24 -2.20
N LEU A 193 -15.05 -7.08 -1.42
CA LEU A 193 -14.96 -6.16 -0.27
C LEU A 193 -15.30 -4.70 -0.61
N TRP A 194 -15.02 -4.29 -1.85
CA TRP A 194 -15.18 -2.92 -2.37
C TRP A 194 -16.52 -2.64 -3.06
N ALA A 195 -17.46 -3.59 -3.06
CA ALA A 195 -18.72 -3.49 -3.81
C ALA A 195 -19.68 -2.39 -3.31
N LYS A 196 -19.48 -1.87 -2.08
CA LYS A 196 -20.36 -0.86 -1.45
C LYS A 196 -20.41 0.48 -2.21
N SER A 197 -19.42 0.75 -3.07
CA SER A 197 -19.29 1.98 -3.85
C SER A 197 -20.06 1.97 -5.18
N GLY A 198 -20.70 0.85 -5.55
CA GLY A 198 -21.45 0.68 -6.80
C GLY A 198 -22.79 -0.05 -6.61
N GLY A 199 -23.55 -0.19 -7.70
CA GLY A 199 -24.86 -0.88 -7.73
C GLY A 199 -26.06 -0.03 -7.27
N ILE A 200 -27.26 -0.63 -7.27
CA ILE A 200 -28.53 0.08 -7.08
C ILE A 200 -28.71 0.70 -5.68
N ASN A 201 -28.00 0.18 -4.67
CA ASN A 201 -28.02 0.72 -3.31
C ASN A 201 -26.85 1.67 -3.02
N SER A 202 -26.07 2.04 -4.05
CA SER A 202 -25.01 3.04 -3.93
C SER A 202 -25.58 4.35 -3.39
N LYS A 203 -24.83 4.99 -2.49
CA LYS A 203 -25.12 6.34 -1.99
C LYS A 203 -24.98 7.42 -3.08
N PHE A 204 -24.30 7.10 -4.18
CA PHE A 204 -23.92 8.04 -5.22
C PHE A 204 -24.51 7.68 -6.57
N GLY A 205 -24.83 8.71 -7.35
CA GLY A 205 -25.27 8.61 -8.74
C GLY A 205 -26.78 8.65 -8.89
N LEU A 206 -27.20 9.05 -10.09
CA LEU A 206 -28.59 9.25 -10.46
C LEU A 206 -29.24 7.95 -10.93
N THR A 207 -30.46 7.73 -10.49
CA THR A 207 -31.37 6.73 -11.05
C THR A 207 -31.81 7.11 -12.46
N SER A 208 -32.36 6.14 -13.21
CA SER A 208 -32.97 6.40 -14.51
C SER A 208 -34.01 7.52 -14.47
N THR A 209 -34.83 7.59 -13.41
CA THR A 209 -35.83 8.66 -13.24
C THR A 209 -35.18 10.02 -13.05
N GLU A 210 -34.15 10.10 -12.21
CA GLU A 210 -33.41 11.35 -11.97
C GLU A 210 -32.62 11.78 -13.20
N LEU A 211 -32.05 10.85 -13.98
CA LEU A 211 -31.41 11.17 -15.27
C LEU A 211 -32.40 11.85 -16.22
N LEU A 212 -33.63 11.33 -16.34
CA LEU A 212 -34.68 11.97 -17.16
C LEU A 212 -35.03 13.37 -16.64
N GLN A 213 -35.02 13.57 -15.31
CA GLN A 213 -35.25 14.88 -14.69
C GLN A 213 -34.09 15.84 -14.95
N ALA A 214 -32.84 15.39 -14.81
CA ALA A 214 -31.64 16.16 -15.10
C ALA A 214 -31.64 16.69 -16.54
N ILE A 215 -31.97 15.85 -17.53
CA ILE A 215 -32.10 16.29 -18.93
C ILE A 215 -33.16 17.38 -19.10
N LYS A 216 -34.31 17.26 -18.42
CA LYS A 216 -35.36 18.29 -18.46
C LYS A 216 -34.89 19.60 -17.84
N MET A 217 -34.19 19.54 -16.70
CA MET A 217 -33.63 20.71 -16.02
C MET A 217 -32.59 21.42 -16.91
N LEU A 218 -31.63 20.68 -17.46
CA LEU A 218 -30.61 21.18 -18.37
C LEU A 218 -31.22 21.83 -19.63
N THR A 219 -32.27 21.22 -20.19
CA THR A 219 -32.99 21.76 -21.34
C THR A 219 -33.70 23.07 -20.99
N LYS A 220 -34.41 23.10 -19.86
CA LYS A 220 -35.14 24.30 -19.39
C LYS A 220 -34.20 25.46 -19.09
N SER A 221 -33.01 25.19 -18.58
CA SER A 221 -32.00 26.19 -18.22
C SER A 221 -31.02 26.52 -19.36
N ASN A 222 -31.24 26.00 -20.58
CA ASN A 222 -30.37 26.20 -21.75
C ASN A 222 -28.90 25.72 -21.54
N LEU A 223 -28.67 24.76 -20.63
CA LEU A 223 -27.36 24.20 -20.30
C LEU A 223 -27.15 22.79 -20.87
N LEU A 224 -28.09 22.25 -21.65
CA LEU A 224 -27.96 20.90 -22.24
C LEU A 224 -26.69 20.74 -23.09
N HIS A 225 -26.21 21.82 -23.71
CA HIS A 225 -24.99 21.82 -24.50
C HIS A 225 -23.71 21.63 -23.65
N LYS A 226 -23.76 21.89 -22.33
CA LYS A 226 -22.67 21.65 -21.37
C LYS A 226 -22.66 20.23 -20.81
N PHE A 227 -23.72 19.45 -21.05
CA PHE A 227 -23.72 18.05 -20.66
C PHE A 227 -22.90 17.22 -21.64
N THR A 228 -21.66 16.89 -21.27
CA THR A 228 -20.66 16.28 -22.16
C THR A 228 -20.24 14.88 -21.75
N MET A 229 -20.45 14.48 -20.49
CA MET A 229 -19.93 13.23 -19.93
C MET A 229 -20.96 12.48 -19.08
N ILE A 230 -21.01 11.15 -19.20
CA ILE A 230 -21.58 10.29 -18.16
C ILE A 230 -20.48 9.54 -17.44
N HIS A 231 -20.65 9.32 -16.15
CA HIS A 231 -19.67 8.65 -15.30
C HIS A 231 -20.33 7.47 -14.58
N PHE A 232 -19.59 6.39 -14.36
CA PHE A 232 -19.95 5.39 -13.36
C PHE A 232 -18.71 4.89 -12.62
N HIS A 233 -18.91 4.35 -11.43
CA HIS A 233 -17.84 3.73 -10.66
C HIS A 233 -18.35 2.46 -9.98
N ILE A 234 -17.72 1.32 -10.26
CA ILE A 234 -18.08 0.02 -9.69
C ILE A 234 -17.32 -0.35 -8.40
N GLY A 235 -16.32 0.44 -8.04
CA GLY A 235 -15.45 0.22 -6.87
C GLY A 235 -13.96 0.14 -7.26
N SER A 236 -13.10 0.04 -6.24
CA SER A 236 -11.66 -0.20 -6.38
C SER A 236 -11.36 -1.70 -6.46
N GLN A 237 -10.22 -2.08 -7.05
CA GLN A 237 -9.70 -3.46 -7.05
C GLN A 237 -10.74 -4.50 -7.52
N ILE A 238 -11.31 -4.30 -8.71
CA ILE A 238 -12.30 -5.22 -9.30
C ILE A 238 -11.56 -6.47 -9.78
N SER A 239 -11.68 -7.57 -9.06
CA SER A 239 -10.92 -8.81 -9.34
C SER A 239 -11.48 -9.62 -10.51
N ASP A 240 -12.78 -9.49 -10.80
CA ASP A 240 -13.46 -10.20 -11.89
C ASP A 240 -13.83 -9.24 -13.03
N ILE A 241 -13.49 -9.59 -14.27
CA ILE A 241 -13.86 -8.83 -15.47
C ILE A 241 -15.37 -8.84 -15.75
N SER A 242 -16.10 -9.86 -15.28
CA SER A 242 -17.51 -10.07 -15.63
C SER A 242 -18.45 -8.95 -15.14
N PRO A 243 -18.36 -8.46 -13.88
CA PRO A 243 -19.08 -7.27 -13.42
C PRO A 243 -18.82 -6.03 -14.28
N LEU A 244 -17.58 -5.79 -14.70
CA LEU A 244 -17.23 -4.65 -15.54
C LEU A 244 -17.92 -4.73 -16.90
N LYS A 245 -17.88 -5.89 -17.58
CA LYS A 245 -18.58 -6.07 -18.87
C LYS A 245 -20.08 -5.79 -18.75
N LYS A 246 -20.72 -6.18 -17.65
CA LYS A 246 -22.15 -5.88 -17.39
C LYS A 246 -22.38 -4.37 -17.21
N ALA A 247 -21.54 -3.71 -16.41
CA ALA A 247 -21.61 -2.27 -16.16
C ALA A 247 -21.45 -1.45 -17.45
N ILE A 248 -20.45 -1.79 -18.29
CA ILE A 248 -20.21 -1.12 -19.57
C ILE A 248 -21.39 -1.32 -20.53
N ARG A 249 -22.01 -2.51 -20.53
CA ARG A 249 -23.21 -2.75 -21.34
C ARG A 249 -24.38 -1.87 -20.95
N GLU A 250 -24.62 -1.76 -19.66
CA GLU A 250 -25.65 -0.90 -19.11
C GLU A 250 -25.37 0.58 -19.43
N LEU A 251 -24.14 1.04 -19.18
CA LEU A 251 -23.69 2.39 -19.48
C LEU A 251 -23.86 2.75 -20.97
N GLY A 252 -23.42 1.89 -21.88
CA GLY A 252 -23.52 2.15 -23.32
C GLY A 252 -24.98 2.31 -23.79
N ASN A 253 -25.91 1.58 -23.18
CA ASN A 253 -27.34 1.75 -23.47
C ASN A 253 -27.87 3.09 -22.95
N ILE A 254 -27.44 3.52 -21.76
CA ILE A 254 -27.83 4.81 -21.18
C ILE A 254 -27.25 5.96 -22.00
N TYR A 255 -25.96 5.90 -22.37
CA TYR A 255 -25.32 6.86 -23.29
C TYR A 255 -26.14 7.07 -24.55
N ALA A 256 -26.43 5.97 -25.27
CA ALA A 256 -27.17 6.04 -26.53
C ALA A 256 -28.62 6.53 -26.32
N GLY A 257 -29.25 6.16 -25.20
CA GLY A 257 -30.58 6.64 -24.83
C GLY A 257 -30.61 8.15 -24.59
N LEU A 258 -29.67 8.68 -23.81
CA LEU A 258 -29.57 10.11 -23.50
C LEU A 258 -29.28 10.95 -24.75
N ARG A 259 -28.40 10.48 -25.65
CA ARG A 259 -28.16 11.17 -26.93
C ARG A 259 -29.43 11.27 -27.79
N LYS A 260 -30.20 10.18 -27.89
CA LYS A 260 -31.50 10.17 -28.61
C LYS A 260 -32.54 11.11 -28.01
N MET A 261 -32.39 11.46 -26.74
CA MET A 261 -33.24 12.46 -26.08
C MET A 261 -32.82 13.91 -26.35
N GLY A 262 -31.78 14.14 -27.15
CA GLY A 262 -31.32 15.47 -27.56
C GLY A 262 -30.00 15.92 -26.93
N ALA A 263 -29.38 15.12 -26.06
CA ALA A 263 -28.05 15.40 -25.49
C ALA A 263 -26.92 15.18 -26.52
N THR A 264 -26.93 15.95 -27.61
CA THR A 264 -26.03 15.77 -28.75
C THR A 264 -24.56 16.09 -28.43
N ASN A 265 -24.30 16.84 -27.36
CA ASN A 265 -22.95 17.12 -26.85
C ASN A 265 -22.41 16.08 -25.85
N LEU A 266 -23.21 15.08 -25.45
CA LEU A 266 -22.73 13.96 -24.65
C LEU A 266 -21.77 13.11 -25.48
N LYS A 267 -20.47 13.37 -25.37
CA LYS A 267 -19.42 12.76 -26.19
C LYS A 267 -18.51 11.83 -25.41
N SER A 268 -18.55 11.87 -24.08
CA SER A 268 -17.61 11.11 -23.25
C SER A 268 -18.32 10.13 -22.32
N VAL A 269 -17.69 8.98 -22.10
CA VAL A 269 -18.05 8.02 -21.07
C VAL A 269 -16.85 7.80 -20.15
N ASN A 270 -17.02 8.12 -18.88
CA ASN A 270 -16.04 7.85 -17.84
C ASN A 270 -16.44 6.59 -17.09
N ILE A 271 -15.58 5.57 -17.16
CA ILE A 271 -15.84 4.26 -16.55
C ILE A 271 -15.30 4.16 -15.11
N GLY A 272 -14.75 5.26 -14.59
CA GLY A 272 -14.19 5.35 -13.25
C GLY A 272 -12.90 4.56 -13.11
N GLY A 273 -12.51 4.33 -11.86
CA GLY A 273 -11.45 3.38 -11.52
C GLY A 273 -11.92 1.92 -11.49
N GLY A 274 -11.12 1.06 -10.87
CA GLY A 274 -11.47 -0.35 -10.64
C GLY A 274 -10.53 -1.34 -11.31
N LEU A 275 -9.68 -0.89 -12.24
CA LEU A 275 -8.57 -1.69 -12.77
C LEU A 275 -7.71 -2.21 -11.62
N ALA A 276 -7.67 -3.54 -11.49
CA ALA A 276 -7.01 -4.22 -10.38
C ALA A 276 -5.51 -4.39 -10.60
N VAL A 277 -4.77 -4.35 -9.48
CA VAL A 277 -3.35 -4.69 -9.39
C VAL A 277 -3.21 -6.13 -8.89
N GLU A 278 -2.25 -6.88 -9.42
CA GLU A 278 -1.94 -8.22 -8.92
C GLU A 278 -0.99 -8.11 -7.72
N TYR A 279 -1.50 -8.48 -6.54
CA TYR A 279 -0.74 -8.43 -5.27
C TYR A 279 -0.26 -9.82 -4.82
N THR A 280 -0.59 -10.88 -5.57
CA THR A 280 -0.24 -12.23 -5.14
C THR A 280 1.26 -12.49 -5.16
N GLN A 281 1.74 -13.07 -4.06
CA GLN A 281 3.11 -13.59 -3.95
C GLN A 281 3.18 -15.11 -4.12
N HIS A 282 2.03 -15.78 -4.23
CA HIS A 282 1.94 -17.23 -4.13
C HIS A 282 1.35 -17.84 -5.40
N GLU A 283 2.02 -18.87 -5.90
CA GLU A 283 1.60 -19.60 -7.08
C GLU A 283 0.20 -20.21 -6.89
N GLY A 284 -0.64 -20.13 -7.92
CA GLY A 284 -2.00 -20.66 -7.91
C GLY A 284 -3.03 -19.77 -7.19
N ILE A 285 -2.62 -18.65 -6.60
CA ILE A 285 -3.50 -17.63 -6.05
C ILE A 285 -3.43 -16.41 -6.98
N ASN A 286 -4.55 -16.02 -7.58
CA ASN A 286 -4.63 -14.78 -8.39
C ASN A 286 -5.61 -13.82 -7.74
N TYR A 287 -5.24 -12.55 -7.59
CA TYR A 287 -6.13 -11.53 -7.03
C TYR A 287 -6.97 -10.86 -8.12
N LYS A 288 -6.69 -11.13 -9.40
CA LYS A 288 -7.55 -10.77 -10.53
C LYS A 288 -7.58 -11.88 -11.60
N ASN A 289 -8.65 -11.91 -12.40
CA ASN A 289 -8.83 -12.92 -13.46
C ASN A 289 -8.65 -12.38 -14.90
N TYR A 290 -8.09 -11.19 -15.06
CA TYR A 290 -7.95 -10.53 -16.37
C TYR A 290 -6.64 -9.75 -16.54
N THR A 291 -6.27 -9.56 -17.81
CA THR A 291 -5.11 -8.77 -18.23
C THR A 291 -5.51 -7.33 -18.55
N LEU A 292 -4.52 -6.42 -18.64
CA LEU A 292 -4.77 -5.05 -19.07
C LEU A 292 -5.31 -5.01 -20.52
N GLN A 293 -4.80 -5.89 -21.38
CA GLN A 293 -5.24 -6.02 -22.78
C GLN A 293 -6.70 -6.48 -22.85
N GLU A 294 -7.08 -7.50 -22.09
CA GLU A 294 -8.48 -7.94 -21.98
C GLU A 294 -9.37 -6.80 -21.48
N PHE A 295 -8.98 -6.11 -20.38
CA PHE A 295 -9.72 -4.97 -19.85
C PHE A 295 -9.97 -3.89 -20.90
N SER A 296 -8.91 -3.41 -21.56
CA SER A 296 -9.03 -2.37 -22.59
C SER A 296 -9.86 -2.84 -23.81
N GLY A 297 -9.67 -4.08 -24.24
CA GLY A 297 -10.39 -4.67 -25.37
C GLY A 297 -11.88 -4.82 -25.08
N ASP A 298 -12.24 -5.31 -23.91
CA ASP A 298 -13.63 -5.47 -23.48
C ASP A 298 -14.37 -4.13 -23.38
N VAL A 299 -13.69 -3.08 -22.89
CA VAL A 299 -14.25 -1.73 -22.81
C VAL A 299 -14.57 -1.20 -24.21
N VAL A 300 -13.56 -1.18 -25.09
CA VAL A 300 -13.68 -0.65 -26.44
C VAL A 300 -14.71 -1.44 -27.26
N PHE A 301 -14.59 -2.76 -27.26
CA PHE A 301 -15.49 -3.64 -28.02
C PHE A 301 -16.95 -3.52 -27.55
N SER A 302 -17.18 -3.58 -26.24
CA SER A 302 -18.54 -3.54 -25.70
C SER A 302 -19.22 -2.21 -26.00
N LEU A 303 -18.53 -1.08 -25.78
CA LEU A 303 -19.09 0.25 -26.09
C LEU A 303 -19.39 0.38 -27.57
N LYS A 304 -18.46 -0.04 -28.45
CA LYS A 304 -18.62 0.00 -29.90
C LYS A 304 -19.88 -0.71 -30.36
N GLU A 305 -20.04 -1.96 -29.97
CA GLU A 305 -21.16 -2.78 -30.44
C GLU A 305 -22.51 -2.21 -30.00
N ILE A 306 -22.57 -1.63 -28.79
CA ILE A 306 -23.82 -1.06 -28.28
C ILE A 306 -24.20 0.20 -29.06
N VAL A 307 -23.30 1.17 -29.19
CA VAL A 307 -23.62 2.44 -29.87
C VAL A 307 -23.88 2.24 -31.36
N LYS A 308 -23.13 1.33 -32.00
CA LYS A 308 -23.38 0.90 -33.39
C LYS A 308 -24.79 0.33 -33.56
N ASN A 309 -25.21 -0.60 -32.68
CA ASN A 309 -26.55 -1.17 -32.72
C ASN A 309 -27.66 -0.14 -32.47
N LYS A 310 -27.34 0.95 -31.78
CA LYS A 310 -28.28 2.05 -31.51
C LYS A 310 -28.21 3.17 -32.56
N GLY A 311 -27.24 3.15 -33.49
CA GLY A 311 -27.04 4.20 -34.48
C GLY A 311 -26.52 5.52 -33.91
N GLU A 312 -25.76 5.47 -32.81
CA GLU A 312 -25.15 6.63 -32.15
C GLU A 312 -23.63 6.64 -32.36
N PRO A 313 -22.97 7.81 -32.27
CA PRO A 313 -21.52 7.90 -32.39
C PRO A 313 -20.83 7.20 -31.21
N GLU A 314 -19.60 6.76 -31.47
CA GLU A 314 -18.73 6.16 -30.46
C GLU A 314 -18.18 7.27 -29.54
N PRO A 315 -18.40 7.20 -28.21
CA PRO A 315 -17.91 8.21 -27.27
C PRO A 315 -16.39 8.16 -27.06
N ASP A 316 -15.82 9.26 -26.60
CA ASP A 316 -14.51 9.27 -25.95
C ASP A 316 -14.55 8.46 -24.65
N ILE A 317 -13.52 7.65 -24.41
CA ILE A 317 -13.41 6.77 -23.24
C ILE A 317 -12.50 7.45 -22.20
N PHE A 318 -13.01 7.58 -20.98
CA PHE A 318 -12.26 8.05 -19.81
C PHE A 318 -12.12 6.94 -18.78
N ILE A 319 -10.94 6.85 -18.15
CA ILE A 319 -10.70 5.97 -16.99
C ILE A 319 -10.06 6.75 -15.84
N GLU A 320 -10.29 6.27 -14.61
CA GLU A 320 -9.72 6.85 -13.37
C GLU A 320 -8.88 5.79 -12.62
N SER A 321 -7.96 5.12 -13.32
CA SER A 321 -7.24 3.93 -12.81
C SER A 321 -6.07 4.26 -11.88
N GLY A 322 -6.32 5.01 -10.80
CA GLY A 322 -5.26 5.50 -9.91
C GLY A 322 -4.46 4.40 -9.20
N ARG A 323 -5.11 3.36 -8.65
CA ARG A 323 -4.41 2.25 -7.96
C ARG A 323 -3.40 1.57 -8.88
N PHE A 324 -3.75 1.36 -10.14
CA PHE A 324 -2.89 0.72 -11.12
C PHE A 324 -1.63 1.55 -11.42
N ILE A 325 -1.77 2.87 -11.54
CA ILE A 325 -0.65 3.78 -11.78
C ILE A 325 0.27 3.88 -10.56
N ALA A 326 -0.32 3.99 -9.36
CA ALA A 326 0.44 4.32 -8.17
C ALA A 326 1.01 3.11 -7.42
N ALA A 327 0.50 1.88 -7.59
CA ALA A 327 0.87 0.79 -6.69
C ALA A 327 2.38 0.46 -6.68
N ASN A 328 2.98 0.20 -7.85
CA ASN A 328 4.35 -0.33 -7.97
C ASN A 328 5.47 0.70 -7.82
N HIS A 329 5.15 2.01 -7.85
CA HIS A 329 6.17 3.06 -7.87
C HIS A 329 6.93 3.20 -6.54
N ALA A 330 6.39 2.67 -5.43
CA ALA A 330 6.97 2.82 -4.11
C ALA A 330 7.28 1.48 -3.45
N VAL A 331 8.40 1.43 -2.72
CA VAL A 331 8.85 0.29 -1.91
C VAL A 331 9.16 0.80 -0.51
N LEU A 332 8.52 0.22 0.49
CA LEU A 332 8.87 0.44 1.89
C LEU A 332 9.96 -0.55 2.28
N VAL A 333 11.10 -0.06 2.77
CA VAL A 333 12.19 -0.88 3.27
C VAL A 333 12.29 -0.71 4.78
N ALA A 334 12.22 -1.81 5.52
CA ALA A 334 12.38 -1.83 6.96
C ALA A 334 13.54 -2.75 7.37
N PRO A 335 14.48 -2.29 8.22
CA PRO A 335 15.46 -3.18 8.84
C PRO A 335 14.81 -4.07 9.89
N VAL A 336 15.28 -5.31 9.97
CA VAL A 336 14.99 -6.24 11.07
C VAL A 336 15.89 -5.89 12.25
N LEU A 337 15.28 -5.57 13.40
CA LEU A 337 15.98 -5.21 14.62
C LEU A 337 16.33 -6.44 15.46
N GLU A 338 15.39 -7.38 15.57
CA GLU A 338 15.47 -8.50 16.51
C GLU A 338 14.70 -9.72 15.98
N LEU A 339 15.16 -10.91 16.39
CA LEU A 339 14.45 -12.18 16.16
C LEU A 339 14.17 -12.82 17.51
N PHE A 340 12.89 -13.02 17.86
CA PHE A 340 12.50 -13.54 19.18
C PHE A 340 12.69 -15.07 19.33
N SER A 341 13.33 -15.75 18.37
CA SER A 341 13.68 -17.19 18.49
C SER A 341 15.09 -17.44 19.06
N HIS A 342 15.90 -16.37 19.17
CA HIS A 342 17.27 -16.43 19.69
C HIS A 342 17.38 -16.53 21.22
N GLU A 343 16.28 -16.25 21.94
CA GLU A 343 16.27 -16.31 23.42
C GLU A 343 16.39 -17.75 23.95
N TYR A 344 16.01 -18.75 23.16
CA TYR A 344 16.01 -20.16 23.55
C TYR A 344 17.24 -20.90 22.96
N ASP A 345 18.38 -20.73 23.64
CA ASP A 345 19.64 -21.44 23.38
C ASP A 345 20.06 -22.28 24.61
N GLU A 346 20.97 -23.24 24.44
CA GLU A 346 21.47 -24.08 25.55
C GLU A 346 22.02 -23.24 26.71
N LYS A 347 22.58 -22.06 26.41
CA LYS A 347 23.11 -21.12 27.41
C LYS A 347 22.04 -20.49 28.31
N ALA A 348 20.78 -20.51 27.88
CA ALA A 348 19.65 -20.00 28.66
C ALA A 348 19.12 -21.01 29.67
N LEU A 349 19.58 -22.28 29.60
CA LEU A 349 19.25 -23.29 30.61
C LEU A 349 19.92 -22.95 31.94
N ASP A 350 19.11 -22.90 32.99
CA ASP A 350 19.55 -22.72 34.37
C ASP A 350 19.03 -23.89 35.20
N LEU A 351 19.62 -25.07 34.99
CA LEU A 351 19.20 -26.30 35.67
C LEU A 351 19.64 -26.29 37.13
N LYS A 352 18.70 -26.59 38.04
CA LYS A 352 18.96 -26.71 39.48
C LYS A 352 19.66 -28.03 39.80
N GLU A 353 20.18 -28.16 41.03
CA GLU A 353 20.68 -29.45 41.54
C GLU A 353 19.56 -30.49 41.62
N GLU A 354 18.34 -30.06 41.95
CA GLU A 354 17.12 -30.87 41.93
C GLU A 354 16.06 -30.17 41.07
N ASN A 355 15.69 -30.78 39.93
CA ASN A 355 14.64 -30.27 39.05
C ASN A 355 13.39 -31.15 39.19
N PRO A 356 12.19 -30.64 38.88
CA PRO A 356 11.01 -31.47 38.71
C PRO A 356 11.28 -32.63 37.72
N PRO A 357 10.76 -33.85 37.97
CA PRO A 357 11.01 -35.01 37.10
C PRO A 357 10.71 -34.77 35.62
N LEU A 358 9.65 -34.00 35.32
CA LEU A 358 9.27 -33.66 33.94
C LEU A 358 10.32 -32.79 33.23
N ILE A 359 11.10 -31.97 33.95
CA ILE A 359 12.19 -31.18 33.37
C ILE A 359 13.41 -32.07 33.11
N GLU A 360 13.70 -33.03 34.00
CA GLU A 360 14.74 -34.04 33.75
C GLU A 360 14.38 -34.91 32.53
N GLU A 361 13.11 -35.33 32.42
CA GLU A 361 12.59 -36.03 31.25
C GLU A 361 12.75 -35.19 29.97
N LEU A 362 12.38 -33.90 29.98
CA LEU A 362 12.62 -32.99 28.84
C LEU A 362 14.12 -32.90 28.48
N TYR A 363 15.00 -32.83 29.47
CA TYR A 363 16.44 -32.79 29.25
C TYR A 363 16.98 -34.11 28.65
N ASP A 364 16.45 -35.24 29.10
CA ASP A 364 16.77 -36.57 28.56
C ASP A 364 16.27 -36.74 27.13
N LEU A 365 15.02 -36.33 26.84
CA LEU A 365 14.46 -36.27 25.49
C LEU A 365 15.36 -35.43 24.58
N TYR A 366 15.77 -34.25 25.03
CA TYR A 366 16.67 -33.39 24.27
C TYR A 366 18.01 -34.08 23.96
N ASN A 367 18.66 -34.69 24.94
CA ASN A 367 20.00 -35.28 24.76
C ASN A 367 19.99 -36.58 23.95
N THR A 368 18.99 -37.44 24.16
CA THR A 368 18.92 -38.79 23.56
C THR A 368 18.21 -38.84 22.21
N MET A 369 17.68 -37.70 21.74
CA MET A 369 16.97 -37.62 20.45
C MET A 369 17.84 -38.01 19.26
N VAL A 370 17.29 -38.91 18.44
CA VAL A 370 17.82 -39.36 17.15
C VAL A 370 16.73 -39.33 16.08
N GLU A 371 17.09 -39.55 14.81
CA GLU A 371 16.12 -39.46 13.70
C GLU A 371 14.91 -40.41 13.86
N LYS A 372 15.10 -41.58 14.50
CA LYS A 372 14.06 -42.60 14.63
C LYS A 372 12.94 -42.21 15.61
N ASN A 373 13.28 -41.50 16.68
CA ASN A 373 12.35 -41.11 17.76
C ASN A 373 12.04 -39.61 17.77
N ALA A 374 12.52 -38.84 16.78
CA ALA A 374 12.38 -37.39 16.76
C ALA A 374 10.92 -36.89 16.83
N ILE A 375 9.98 -37.55 16.15
CA ILE A 375 8.56 -37.19 16.19
C ILE A 375 7.90 -37.58 17.52
N GLU A 376 8.23 -38.77 18.04
CA GLU A 376 7.75 -39.23 19.35
C GLU A 376 8.19 -38.27 20.45
N TYR A 377 9.49 -37.97 20.51
CA TYR A 377 10.05 -37.07 21.51
C TYR A 377 9.54 -35.64 21.39
N LEU A 378 9.14 -35.24 20.18
CA LEU A 378 8.48 -33.95 20.02
C LEU A 378 7.10 -33.95 20.68
N HIS A 379 6.27 -34.96 20.42
CA HIS A 379 4.95 -35.05 21.03
C HIS A 379 5.06 -35.11 22.56
N ASP A 380 5.96 -35.95 23.09
CA ASP A 380 6.22 -36.07 24.53
C ASP A 380 6.64 -34.72 25.11
N SER A 381 7.52 -33.98 24.42
CA SER A 381 7.96 -32.66 24.89
C SER A 381 6.83 -31.63 24.97
N LEU A 382 5.89 -31.65 24.01
CA LEU A 382 4.75 -30.73 23.99
C LEU A 382 3.75 -31.08 25.11
N ASP A 383 3.52 -32.36 25.38
CA ASP A 383 2.66 -32.82 26.48
C ASP A 383 3.29 -32.48 27.86
N HIS A 384 4.60 -32.66 27.99
CA HIS A 384 5.34 -32.23 29.19
C HIS A 384 5.29 -30.72 29.39
N MET A 385 5.38 -29.93 28.31
CA MET A 385 5.23 -28.48 28.37
C MET A 385 3.87 -28.09 28.95
N GLU A 386 2.77 -28.66 28.43
CA GLU A 386 1.42 -28.39 28.94
C GLU A 386 1.28 -28.75 30.43
N SER A 387 1.85 -29.89 30.82
CA SER A 387 1.86 -30.36 32.22
C SER A 387 2.63 -29.41 33.13
N LEU A 388 3.83 -28.98 32.73
CA LEU A 388 4.67 -28.06 33.50
C LEU A 388 4.06 -26.67 33.57
N LEU A 389 3.46 -26.16 32.49
CA LEU A 389 2.71 -24.89 32.53
C LEU A 389 1.51 -24.97 33.47
N THR A 390 0.78 -26.09 33.48
CA THR A 390 -0.32 -26.31 34.44
C THR A 390 0.20 -26.34 35.88
N LEU A 391 1.33 -26.99 36.14
CA LEU A 391 1.96 -27.01 37.46
C LEU A 391 2.41 -25.61 37.90
N PHE A 392 2.90 -24.78 36.97
CA PHE A 392 3.26 -23.39 37.24
C PHE A 392 2.04 -22.56 37.62
N ASP A 393 0.94 -22.68 36.86
CA ASP A 393 -0.32 -21.97 37.14
C ASP A 393 -0.92 -22.33 38.50
N LEU A 394 -0.69 -23.57 38.95
CA LEU A 394 -1.11 -24.07 40.27
C LEU A 394 -0.09 -23.78 41.39
N GLY A 395 1.07 -23.19 41.08
CA GLY A 395 2.10 -22.82 42.04
C GLY A 395 2.98 -23.96 42.54
N TYR A 396 3.07 -25.08 41.81
CA TYR A 396 3.89 -26.24 42.18
C TYR A 396 5.34 -26.17 41.69
N ILE A 397 5.63 -25.36 40.67
CA ILE A 397 6.99 -25.14 40.15
C ILE A 397 7.28 -23.64 40.10
N ASP A 398 8.55 -23.28 40.10
CA ASP A 398 8.97 -21.88 40.10
C ASP A 398 9.19 -21.33 38.67
N LEU A 399 9.58 -20.06 38.58
CA LEU A 399 9.83 -19.39 37.31
C LEU A 399 11.05 -19.97 36.58
N GLN A 400 12.04 -20.47 37.31
CA GLN A 400 13.25 -21.10 36.74
C GLN A 400 12.87 -22.42 36.06
N ASP A 401 12.01 -23.22 36.68
CA ASP A 401 11.46 -24.44 36.09
C ASP A 401 10.64 -24.16 34.83
N ARG A 402 9.77 -23.14 34.87
CA ARG A 402 9.02 -22.70 33.69
C ARG A 402 9.96 -22.26 32.56
N SER A 403 10.98 -21.46 32.88
CA SER A 403 11.99 -21.02 31.91
C SER A 403 12.70 -22.22 31.26
N ASN A 404 13.21 -23.16 32.07
CA ASN A 404 13.86 -24.38 31.57
C ASN A 404 12.92 -25.22 30.69
N THR A 405 11.63 -25.29 31.03
CA THR A 405 10.61 -25.96 30.22
C THR A 405 10.52 -25.33 28.83
N GLU A 406 10.32 -24.01 28.77
CA GLU A 406 10.18 -23.24 27.52
C GLU A 406 11.46 -23.38 26.66
N VAL A 407 12.64 -23.26 27.27
CA VAL A 407 13.94 -23.44 26.60
C VAL A 407 14.12 -24.86 26.07
N LEU A 408 13.89 -25.91 26.88
CA LEU A 408 14.11 -27.30 26.47
C LEU A 408 13.19 -27.72 25.34
N VAL A 409 11.90 -27.40 25.43
CA VAL A 409 10.93 -27.74 24.37
C VAL A 409 11.32 -27.05 23.07
N HIS A 410 11.75 -25.79 23.13
CA HIS A 410 12.21 -25.07 21.95
C HIS A 410 13.50 -25.67 21.35
N LEU A 411 14.46 -26.08 22.19
CA LEU A 411 15.68 -26.77 21.77
C LEU A 411 15.38 -28.13 21.13
N ILE A 412 14.45 -28.89 21.69
CA ILE A 412 13.92 -30.15 21.13
C ILE A 412 13.36 -29.88 19.73
N ILE A 413 12.47 -28.89 19.56
CA ILE A 413 11.90 -28.59 18.24
C ILE A 413 12.99 -28.22 17.22
N LYS A 414 13.94 -27.34 17.60
CA LYS A 414 15.10 -27.00 16.77
C LYS A 414 15.88 -28.26 16.34
N LYS A 415 16.12 -29.19 17.27
CA LYS A 415 16.84 -30.45 17.01
C LYS A 415 16.04 -31.39 16.09
N VAL A 416 14.73 -31.50 16.25
CA VAL A 416 13.83 -32.27 15.37
C VAL A 416 13.88 -31.76 13.94
N ILE A 417 13.73 -30.44 13.74
CA ILE A 417 13.79 -29.82 12.41
C ILE A 417 15.15 -30.11 11.74
N LYS A 418 16.25 -30.06 12.52
CA LYS A 418 17.60 -30.36 12.02
C LYS A 418 17.77 -31.83 11.62
N LEU A 419 17.26 -32.76 12.43
CA LEU A 419 17.35 -34.21 12.17
C LEU A 419 16.48 -34.65 10.99
N LEU A 420 15.29 -34.08 10.83
CA LEU A 420 14.30 -34.52 9.84
C LEU A 420 14.34 -33.75 8.51
N LYS A 421 15.30 -32.82 8.33
CA LYS A 421 15.46 -31.87 7.22
C LYS A 421 15.27 -32.41 5.79
N TYR A 422 15.39 -33.72 5.56
CA TYR A 422 15.36 -34.36 4.24
C TYR A 422 14.16 -35.28 3.97
N LYS A 423 13.24 -35.46 4.92
CA LYS A 423 12.03 -36.28 4.72
C LYS A 423 10.81 -35.38 4.49
N ASN A 424 10.09 -35.60 3.38
CA ASN A 424 8.77 -34.99 3.15
C ASN A 424 7.73 -35.59 4.12
N HIS A 425 7.75 -35.17 5.39
CA HIS A 425 6.68 -35.47 6.34
C HIS A 425 5.78 -34.25 6.50
N ASN A 426 4.48 -34.44 6.32
CA ASN A 426 3.45 -33.45 6.64
C ASN A 426 3.54 -32.98 8.10
N GLU A 427 4.09 -33.80 8.99
CA GLU A 427 4.38 -33.41 10.38
C GLU A 427 5.45 -32.31 10.48
N ILE A 428 6.52 -32.33 9.68
CA ILE A 428 7.55 -31.27 9.72
C ILE A 428 6.95 -29.92 9.33
N LEU A 429 6.06 -29.90 8.33
CA LEU A 429 5.35 -28.68 7.96
C LEU A 429 4.49 -28.18 9.13
N ARG A 430 3.72 -29.06 9.79
CA ARG A 430 2.95 -28.67 10.99
C ARG A 430 3.82 -28.16 12.14
N ILE A 431 5.01 -28.73 12.32
CA ILE A 431 5.97 -28.31 13.36
C ILE A 431 6.64 -26.99 13.00
N GLN A 432 6.93 -26.74 11.72
CA GLN A 432 7.42 -25.46 11.23
C GLN A 432 6.32 -24.38 11.30
N GLU A 433 5.06 -24.75 11.09
CA GLU A 433 3.89 -23.88 11.30
C GLU A 433 3.71 -23.51 12.79
N SER A 434 4.06 -24.41 13.71
CA SER A 434 4.01 -24.14 15.16
C SER A 434 5.24 -23.40 15.69
N VAL A 435 6.41 -23.54 15.05
CA VAL A 435 7.65 -22.83 15.40
C VAL A 435 7.92 -21.72 14.39
N GLN A 436 7.17 -20.65 14.60
CA GLN A 436 7.30 -19.39 13.88
C GLN A 436 8.42 -18.58 14.52
N GLU A 437 9.30 -18.03 13.68
CA GLU A 437 10.23 -17.02 14.09
C GLU A 437 9.61 -15.65 13.87
N ARG A 438 9.64 -14.81 14.92
CA ARG A 438 9.07 -13.46 14.88
C ARG A 438 10.19 -12.48 14.56
N TYR A 439 10.01 -11.75 13.46
CA TYR A 439 10.96 -10.75 12.95
C TYR A 439 10.46 -9.36 13.36
N LEU A 440 11.13 -8.71 14.30
CA LEU A 440 10.81 -7.34 14.69
C LEU A 440 11.36 -6.36 13.65
N LEU A 441 10.48 -5.65 12.96
CA LEU A 441 10.81 -4.69 11.91
C LEU A 441 10.71 -3.27 12.44
N ASN A 442 11.73 -2.45 12.15
CA ASN A 442 11.71 -1.03 12.46
C ASN A 442 10.78 -0.27 11.51
N CYS A 443 9.48 -0.43 11.68
CA CYS A 443 8.43 0.29 10.96
C CYS A 443 7.13 0.27 11.77
N SER A 444 6.10 0.97 11.29
CA SER A 444 4.73 0.80 11.78
C SER A 444 3.83 0.39 10.62
N PHE A 445 3.11 -0.73 10.78
CA PHE A 445 2.14 -1.22 9.81
C PHE A 445 0.88 -0.33 9.77
N PHE A 446 0.49 0.26 10.89
CA PHE A 446 -0.59 1.26 10.92
C PHE A 446 -0.26 2.50 10.10
N GLN A 447 1.01 2.93 10.13
CA GLN A 447 1.48 4.10 9.38
C GLN A 447 1.73 3.79 7.90
N SER A 448 2.39 2.67 7.60
CA SER A 448 2.89 2.40 6.24
C SER A 448 2.09 1.34 5.48
N LEU A 449 1.27 0.54 6.17
CA LEU A 449 0.46 -0.53 5.59
C LEU A 449 -1.01 -0.53 6.10
N PRO A 450 -1.72 0.62 6.17
CA PRO A 450 -3.05 0.69 6.78
C PRO A 450 -4.10 -0.22 6.11
N ASP A 451 -4.05 -0.42 4.79
CA ASP A 451 -4.95 -1.37 4.09
C ASP A 451 -4.75 -2.83 4.56
N TYR A 452 -3.56 -3.20 5.05
CA TYR A 452 -3.34 -4.52 5.63
C TYR A 452 -4.18 -4.69 6.90
N TRP A 453 -4.08 -3.75 7.83
CA TRP A 453 -4.88 -3.76 9.07
C TRP A 453 -6.39 -3.59 8.80
N GLY A 454 -6.76 -2.59 8.01
CA GLY A 454 -8.17 -2.21 7.83
C GLY A 454 -8.96 -3.15 6.93
N LEU A 455 -8.31 -3.82 5.97
CA LEU A 455 -8.98 -4.56 4.90
C LEU A 455 -8.38 -5.94 4.61
N ALA A 456 -7.40 -6.39 5.39
CA ALA A 456 -6.62 -7.61 5.14
C ALA A 456 -5.95 -7.63 3.75
N GLN A 457 -5.61 -6.46 3.21
CA GLN A 457 -4.86 -6.36 1.97
C GLN A 457 -3.46 -6.94 2.17
N ASN A 458 -3.03 -7.83 1.28
CA ASN A 458 -1.68 -8.40 1.34
C ASN A 458 -0.75 -7.60 0.42
N PHE A 459 0.50 -7.44 0.84
CA PHE A 459 1.55 -6.80 0.05
C PHE A 459 2.70 -7.79 -0.13
N PRO A 460 3.30 -7.88 -1.34
CA PRO A 460 4.48 -8.70 -1.51
C PRO A 460 5.60 -8.23 -0.59
N VAL A 461 6.21 -9.17 0.13
CA VAL A 461 7.31 -8.96 1.05
C VAL A 461 8.44 -9.94 0.77
N MET A 462 9.66 -9.42 0.68
CA MET A 462 10.84 -10.24 0.50
C MET A 462 12.13 -9.57 1.03
N PRO A 463 13.16 -10.36 1.36
CA PRO A 463 14.49 -9.83 1.68
C PRO A 463 15.12 -9.12 0.48
N LEU A 464 15.87 -8.05 0.73
CA LEU A 464 16.59 -7.34 -0.34
C LEU A 464 17.85 -8.06 -0.84
N ASN A 465 18.39 -9.00 -0.04
CA ASN A 465 19.59 -9.76 -0.35
C ASN A 465 19.50 -11.23 0.13
N ARG A 466 20.58 -11.99 -0.07
CA ARG A 466 20.73 -13.42 0.31
C ARG A 466 19.83 -14.39 -0.45
N LEU A 467 19.27 -13.98 -1.58
CA LEU A 467 18.28 -14.75 -2.33
C LEU A 467 18.85 -16.01 -3.01
N ASN A 468 20.18 -16.19 -3.01
CA ASN A 468 20.83 -17.45 -3.37
C ASN A 468 20.74 -18.53 -2.28
N ARG A 469 20.47 -18.15 -1.02
CA ARG A 469 20.28 -19.07 0.09
C ARG A 469 18.81 -19.48 0.15
N ARG A 470 18.56 -20.72 0.58
CA ARG A 470 17.18 -21.18 0.81
C ARG A 470 16.72 -20.65 2.17
N PRO A 471 15.63 -19.86 2.25
CA PRO A 471 15.02 -19.50 3.52
C PRO A 471 14.44 -20.75 4.18
N THR A 472 14.53 -20.84 5.50
CA THR A 472 14.16 -22.03 6.27
C THR A 472 13.27 -21.74 7.47
N ARG A 473 13.02 -20.46 7.77
CA ARG A 473 12.30 -20.01 8.96
C ARG A 473 10.92 -19.53 8.57
N ALA A 474 9.88 -20.19 9.08
CA ALA A 474 8.51 -19.70 8.95
C ALA A 474 8.43 -18.38 9.71
N ALA A 475 8.11 -17.30 9.00
CA ALA A 475 8.24 -15.95 9.53
C ALA A 475 6.88 -15.34 9.85
N SER A 476 6.77 -14.78 11.04
CA SER A 476 5.76 -13.78 11.40
C SER A 476 6.48 -12.44 11.54
N LEU A 477 5.94 -11.39 10.94
CA LEU A 477 6.57 -10.06 10.94
C LEU A 477 5.87 -9.19 11.96
N TRP A 478 6.62 -8.63 12.90
CA TRP A 478 6.11 -7.72 13.92
C TRP A 478 6.63 -6.33 13.62
N ASP A 479 5.79 -5.33 13.77
CA ASP A 479 6.23 -3.94 13.77
C ASP A 479 6.67 -3.52 15.20
N ILE A 480 7.16 -2.30 15.38
CA ILE A 480 7.64 -1.82 16.70
C ILE A 480 6.54 -1.21 17.58
N THR A 481 5.27 -1.32 17.19
CA THR A 481 4.17 -0.78 17.98
C THR A 481 3.91 -1.65 19.20
N CYS A 482 3.27 -1.08 20.22
CA CYS A 482 2.86 -1.85 21.39
C CYS A 482 1.56 -2.64 21.17
N ASP A 483 0.95 -2.52 19.98
CA ASP A 483 -0.32 -3.13 19.64
C ASP A 483 -0.10 -4.49 18.99
N SER A 484 -0.80 -5.53 19.47
CA SER A 484 -0.70 -6.88 18.92
C SER A 484 -1.22 -6.99 17.49
N ASP A 485 -2.04 -6.04 17.03
CA ASP A 485 -2.49 -5.98 15.63
C ASP A 485 -1.37 -5.49 14.68
N GLY A 486 -0.25 -5.00 15.22
CA GLY A 486 1.00 -4.67 14.51
C GLY A 486 1.76 -5.91 14.01
N GLU A 487 1.06 -6.93 13.53
CA GLU A 487 1.63 -8.22 13.11
C GLU A 487 1.14 -8.66 11.72
N ILE A 488 2.08 -9.08 10.87
CA ILE A 488 1.82 -9.95 9.72
C ILE A 488 2.11 -11.39 10.14
N ALA A 489 1.06 -12.04 10.64
CA ALA A 489 1.14 -13.40 11.15
C ALA A 489 1.41 -14.39 10.01
N PHE A 490 2.14 -15.46 10.33
CA PHE A 490 2.36 -16.55 9.40
C PHE A 490 1.01 -17.22 9.00
N ASP A 491 0.76 -17.37 7.69
CA ASP A 491 -0.38 -18.13 7.15
C ASP A 491 0.14 -19.34 6.34
N ALA A 492 -0.19 -20.55 6.76
CA ALA A 492 0.21 -21.78 6.08
C ALA A 492 -0.24 -21.85 4.60
N ARG A 493 -1.32 -21.14 4.23
CA ARG A 493 -1.83 -21.04 2.86
C ARG A 493 -1.04 -20.04 2.01
N LYS A 494 -0.35 -19.11 2.66
CA LYS A 494 0.46 -18.02 2.08
C LYS A 494 1.79 -17.91 2.83
N PRO A 495 2.60 -18.98 2.84
CA PRO A 495 3.68 -19.07 3.79
C PRO A 495 4.82 -18.12 3.41
N LEU A 496 5.27 -17.32 4.37
CA LEU A 496 6.50 -16.52 4.25
C LEU A 496 7.64 -17.26 4.95
N TYR A 497 8.71 -17.53 4.21
CA TYR A 497 9.94 -18.06 4.76
C TYR A 497 11.07 -17.04 4.63
N LEU A 498 11.82 -16.84 5.71
CA LEU A 498 12.99 -15.97 5.77
C LEU A 498 14.28 -16.74 6.09
N HIS A 499 15.41 -16.07 5.89
CA HIS A 499 16.73 -16.60 6.16
C HIS A 499 17.02 -16.56 7.67
N GLU A 500 17.71 -17.58 8.15
CA GLU A 500 18.35 -17.51 9.46
C GLU A 500 19.49 -16.47 9.40
N VAL A 501 19.38 -15.43 10.23
CA VAL A 501 20.33 -14.32 10.31
C VAL A 501 20.66 -13.99 11.76
N ASP A 502 21.82 -13.38 11.98
CA ASP A 502 22.25 -12.87 13.27
C ASP A 502 22.29 -11.35 13.21
N VAL A 503 21.21 -10.70 13.64
CA VAL A 503 21.04 -9.25 13.60
C VAL A 503 22.06 -8.48 14.46
N SER A 504 22.78 -9.16 15.36
CA SER A 504 23.90 -8.56 16.11
C SER A 504 25.17 -8.40 15.28
N LYS A 505 25.30 -9.16 14.18
CA LYS A 505 26.49 -9.19 13.32
C LYS A 505 26.24 -8.61 11.93
N GLU A 506 25.01 -8.67 11.45
CA GLU A 506 24.66 -8.30 10.09
C GLU A 506 23.30 -7.61 10.01
N GLU A 507 23.19 -6.62 9.12
CA GLU A 507 21.90 -6.00 8.82
C GLU A 507 21.09 -6.89 7.87
N TYR A 508 19.78 -6.91 8.11
CA TYR A 508 18.83 -7.67 7.31
C TYR A 508 17.60 -6.79 7.04
N PHE A 509 17.26 -6.62 5.76
CA PHE A 509 16.23 -5.69 5.31
C PHE A 509 15.12 -6.43 4.59
N LEU A 510 13.87 -6.10 4.91
CA LEU A 510 12.71 -6.53 4.15
C LEU A 510 12.17 -5.36 3.33
N GLY A 511 11.85 -5.63 2.07
CA GLY A 511 11.11 -4.73 1.19
C GLY A 511 9.65 -5.14 1.12
N PHE A 512 8.75 -4.18 1.29
CA PHE A 512 7.32 -4.28 1.03
C PHE A 512 7.01 -3.54 -0.27
N PHE A 513 6.45 -4.28 -1.23
CA PHE A 513 6.23 -3.79 -2.58
C PHE A 513 4.75 -3.50 -2.82
N LEU A 514 4.48 -2.77 -3.91
CA LEU A 514 3.13 -2.37 -4.31
C LEU A 514 2.41 -1.47 -3.28
N VAL A 515 3.17 -0.72 -2.48
CA VAL A 515 2.67 0.13 -1.38
C VAL A 515 2.35 1.57 -1.79
N GLY A 516 2.53 1.96 -3.06
CA GLY A 516 2.41 3.36 -3.47
C GLY A 516 0.98 3.90 -3.66
N ALA A 517 -0.04 3.05 -3.52
CA ALA A 517 -1.45 3.43 -3.66
C ALA A 517 -2.17 3.32 -2.31
N TYR A 518 -2.85 4.39 -1.88
CA TYR A 518 -3.62 4.54 -0.63
C TYR A 518 -2.82 4.54 0.68
N GLN A 519 -1.71 3.81 0.76
CA GLN A 519 -1.04 3.54 2.03
C GLN A 519 -0.60 4.80 2.78
N GLU A 520 0.01 5.74 2.07
CA GLU A 520 0.53 6.98 2.67
C GLU A 520 -0.61 7.92 3.11
N VAL A 521 -1.68 7.97 2.31
CA VAL A 521 -2.85 8.83 2.54
C VAL A 521 -3.67 8.36 3.73
N LEU A 522 -3.71 7.04 3.94
CA LEU A 522 -4.44 6.40 5.04
C LEU A 522 -3.54 6.14 6.26
N GLY A 523 -2.25 6.47 6.19
CA GLY A 523 -1.28 6.16 7.23
C GLY A 523 -1.67 6.76 8.57
N MET A 524 -1.84 5.89 9.57
CA MET A 524 -2.21 6.28 10.92
C MET A 524 -0.98 6.42 11.80
N ARG A 525 -0.89 7.52 12.54
CA ARG A 525 0.21 7.84 13.47
C ARG A 525 0.08 7.10 14.81
N HIS A 526 -0.14 5.78 14.77
CA HIS A 526 -0.25 4.96 15.97
C HIS A 526 1.08 4.98 16.77
N ASN A 527 1.00 5.06 18.09
CA ASN A 527 2.15 5.33 18.98
C ASN A 527 3.03 6.53 18.59
N LEU A 528 2.47 7.52 17.87
CA LEU A 528 3.21 8.70 17.38
C LEU A 528 4.29 8.39 16.33
N PHE A 529 4.30 7.19 15.75
CA PHE A 529 5.15 6.90 14.60
C PHE A 529 4.58 7.59 13.36
N THR A 530 5.33 8.55 12.83
CA THR A 530 4.94 9.35 11.66
C THR A 530 5.49 8.77 10.37
N HIS A 531 5.18 9.44 9.26
CA HIS A 531 5.62 9.04 7.93
C HIS A 531 7.14 8.77 7.90
N PRO A 532 7.60 7.63 7.35
CA PRO A 532 9.02 7.30 7.28
C PRO A 532 9.78 8.30 6.40
N THR A 533 11.10 8.28 6.49
CA THR A 533 11.94 9.06 5.56
C THR A 533 11.69 8.57 4.15
N GLU A 534 11.48 9.49 3.21
CA GLU A 534 11.20 9.17 1.83
C GLU A 534 12.15 9.88 0.86
N PHE A 535 12.33 9.28 -0.31
CA PHE A 535 13.08 9.88 -1.40
C PHE A 535 12.74 9.24 -2.74
N SER A 536 13.10 9.94 -3.82
CA SER A 536 12.96 9.45 -5.19
C SER A 536 14.31 8.97 -5.74
N VAL A 537 14.28 7.89 -6.50
CA VAL A 537 15.44 7.39 -7.26
C VAL A 537 15.22 7.70 -8.73
N VAL A 538 16.03 8.62 -9.24
CA VAL A 538 15.99 9.08 -10.64
C VAL A 538 17.21 8.53 -11.36
N PHE A 539 17.02 8.11 -12.62
CA PHE A 539 18.03 7.40 -13.38
C PHE A 539 18.64 8.25 -14.47
N ASP A 540 19.94 8.50 -14.38
CA ASP A 540 20.73 9.23 -15.36
C ASP A 540 21.94 8.38 -15.80
N ASP A 541 22.01 8.12 -17.10
CA ASP A 541 23.06 7.30 -17.72
C ASP A 541 24.41 8.04 -17.78
N GLU A 542 24.43 9.38 -17.58
CA GLU A 542 25.65 10.17 -17.49
C GLU A 542 26.33 10.04 -16.11
N LEU A 543 25.63 9.55 -15.10
CA LEU A 543 26.17 9.32 -13.77
C LEU A 543 26.93 7.99 -13.70
N ASN A 544 28.07 7.98 -13.00
CA ASN A 544 28.88 6.77 -12.81
C ASN A 544 28.11 5.59 -12.18
N LYS A 545 27.08 5.86 -11.37
CA LYS A 545 26.21 4.85 -10.74
C LYS A 545 24.93 4.55 -11.54
N GLY A 546 24.61 5.37 -12.55
CA GLY A 546 23.40 5.28 -13.34
C GLY A 546 22.10 5.75 -12.64
N TYR A 547 22.18 6.25 -11.41
CA TYR A 547 21.06 6.82 -10.66
C TYR A 547 21.53 7.83 -9.61
N GLU A 548 20.59 8.65 -9.12
CA GLU A 548 20.75 9.53 -7.98
C GLU A 548 19.51 9.53 -7.06
N ILE A 549 19.70 10.01 -5.82
CA ILE A 549 18.64 10.18 -4.82
C ILE A 549 18.24 11.65 -4.80
N GLU A 550 16.96 11.92 -5.06
CA GLU A 550 16.36 13.26 -5.08
C GLU A 550 15.15 13.36 -4.13
N ASN A 551 14.67 14.58 -3.90
CA ASN A 551 13.43 14.88 -3.16
C ASN A 551 13.35 14.18 -1.79
N LEU A 552 14.49 14.10 -1.10
CA LEU A 552 14.58 13.51 0.21
C LEU A 552 13.78 14.34 1.23
N LEU A 553 12.83 13.68 1.90
CA LEU A 553 12.09 14.22 3.02
C LEU A 553 12.30 13.33 4.24
N GLU A 554 12.88 13.91 5.29
CA GLU A 554 13.19 13.19 6.52
C GLU A 554 11.92 12.96 7.36
N ALA A 555 11.91 11.86 8.12
CA ALA A 555 10.84 11.62 9.08
C ALA A 555 10.83 12.73 10.15
N GLN A 556 9.64 13.17 10.56
CA GLN A 556 9.47 14.17 11.61
C GLN A 556 10.21 13.77 12.89
N ASN A 557 10.87 14.73 13.53
CA ASN A 557 11.49 14.52 14.83
C ASN A 557 10.43 14.49 15.94
N ILE A 558 10.80 14.05 17.15
CA ILE A 558 9.87 13.94 18.28
C ILE A 558 9.14 15.26 18.57
N LEU A 559 9.83 16.41 18.51
CA LEU A 559 9.20 17.71 18.76
C LEU A 559 8.21 18.10 17.67
N ASP A 560 8.50 17.83 16.39
CA ASP A 560 7.57 18.08 15.28
C ASP A 560 6.27 17.28 15.47
N VAL A 561 6.37 16.02 15.91
CA VAL A 561 5.19 15.18 16.15
C VAL A 561 4.34 15.70 17.31
N LEU A 562 4.98 16.26 18.34
CA LEU A 562 4.28 16.87 19.48
C LEU A 562 3.62 18.20 19.09
N ASP A 563 4.28 19.01 18.25
CA ASP A 563 3.72 20.25 17.69
C ASP A 563 2.48 19.96 16.84
N ASP A 564 2.50 18.91 16.02
CA ASP A 564 1.35 18.44 15.23
C ASP A 564 0.14 18.01 16.11
N LEU A 565 0.36 17.76 17.41
CA LEU A 565 -0.68 17.47 18.40
C LEU A 565 -1.06 18.69 19.26
N ASP A 566 -0.68 19.89 18.84
CA ASP A 566 -0.90 21.17 19.53
C ASP A 566 -0.20 21.28 20.91
N TYR A 567 0.86 20.52 21.15
CA TYR A 567 1.70 20.73 22.34
C TYR A 567 2.62 21.94 22.16
N ASP A 568 2.72 22.79 23.19
CA ASP A 568 3.78 23.81 23.25
C ASP A 568 5.13 23.13 23.54
N THR A 569 5.88 22.88 22.46
CA THR A 569 7.19 22.24 22.50
C THR A 569 8.19 22.99 23.38
N LYS A 570 8.12 24.32 23.45
CA LYS A 570 8.99 25.15 24.31
C LYS A 570 8.66 24.97 25.78
N GLU A 571 7.37 24.84 26.10
CA GLU A 571 6.94 24.53 27.46
C GLU A 571 7.38 23.13 27.89
N ILE A 572 7.31 22.12 26.99
CA ILE A 572 7.82 20.78 27.25
C ILE A 572 9.32 20.82 27.56
N GLU A 573 10.12 21.46 26.71
CA GLU A 573 11.56 21.60 26.94
C GLU A 573 11.86 22.30 28.28
N ARG A 574 11.12 23.37 28.59
CA ARG A 574 11.26 24.11 29.87
C ARG A 574 10.98 23.20 31.07
N ARG A 575 9.93 22.39 31.00
CA ARG A 575 9.56 21.44 32.07
C ARG A 575 10.60 20.34 32.24
N LEU A 576 11.08 19.75 31.15
CA LEU A 576 12.11 18.72 31.20
C LEU A 576 13.41 19.27 31.80
N LYS A 577 13.80 20.48 31.39
CA LYS A 577 14.97 21.18 31.95
C LYS A 577 14.80 21.46 33.44
N ALA A 578 13.66 21.99 33.87
CA ALA A 578 13.38 22.26 35.28
C ALA A 578 13.46 20.99 36.13
N GLY A 579 12.86 19.88 35.66
CA GLY A 579 12.95 18.59 36.35
C GLY A 579 14.38 18.08 36.50
N LEU A 580 15.25 18.32 35.50
CA LEU A 580 16.66 17.96 35.60
C LEU A 580 17.43 18.88 36.56
N GLU A 581 17.12 20.17 36.60
CA GLU A 581 17.70 21.12 37.55
C GLU A 581 17.38 20.75 39.01
N GLU A 582 16.17 20.23 39.27
CA GLU A 582 15.71 19.77 40.59
C GLU A 582 16.29 18.40 41.02
N SER A 583 16.89 17.64 40.09
CA SER A 583 17.46 16.32 40.40
C SER A 583 18.70 16.36 41.30
N GLU A 584 19.01 15.26 41.98
CA GLU A 584 20.19 15.11 42.85
C GLU A 584 21.53 14.90 42.09
N LEU A 585 21.49 14.94 40.75
CA LEU A 585 22.68 14.75 39.91
C LEU A 585 23.72 15.85 40.10
N SER A 586 24.99 15.52 39.84
CA SER A 586 26.06 16.51 39.83
C SER A 586 25.85 17.55 38.71
N PRO A 587 26.39 18.77 38.82
CA PRO A 587 26.27 19.78 37.76
C PRO A 587 26.81 19.32 36.40
N GLU A 588 27.84 18.47 36.40
CA GLU A 588 28.44 17.92 35.18
C GLU A 588 27.52 16.87 34.53
N ASP A 589 26.97 15.95 35.35
CA ASP A 589 26.01 14.95 34.87
C ASP A 589 24.72 15.57 34.34
N LYS A 590 24.21 16.62 35.01
CA LYS A 590 23.04 17.37 34.53
C LYS A 590 23.28 17.94 33.13
N LYS A 591 24.47 18.47 32.86
CA LYS A 591 24.81 19.02 31.54
C LYS A 591 24.87 17.91 30.48
N ASP A 592 25.45 16.76 30.82
CA ASP A 592 25.53 15.60 29.90
C ASP A 592 24.15 15.03 29.58
N VAL A 593 23.31 14.82 30.60
CA VAL A 593 21.92 14.34 30.44
C VAL A 593 21.09 15.31 29.61
N LEU A 594 21.22 16.62 29.86
CA LEU A 594 20.52 17.63 29.07
C LEU A 594 20.94 17.60 27.60
N GLY A 595 22.25 17.46 27.34
CA GLY A 595 22.76 17.31 25.97
C GLY A 595 22.17 16.10 25.25
N LYS A 596 22.14 14.93 25.91
CA LYS A 596 21.52 13.72 25.36
C LYS A 596 20.03 13.89 25.09
N LEU A 597 19.31 14.52 26.02
CA LEU A 597 17.88 14.78 25.86
C LEU A 597 17.58 15.64 24.61
N TYR A 598 18.31 16.74 24.43
CA TYR A 598 18.11 17.60 23.25
C TYR A 598 18.41 16.87 21.94
N VAL A 599 19.46 16.04 21.91
CA VAL A 599 19.75 15.21 20.74
C VAL A 599 18.58 14.26 20.45
N MET A 600 18.07 13.55 21.46
CA MET A 600 16.95 12.60 21.29
C MET A 600 15.67 13.30 20.85
N LEU A 601 15.36 14.48 21.38
CA LEU A 601 14.21 15.28 20.97
C LEU A 601 14.30 15.75 19.51
N SER A 602 15.51 15.95 19.00
CA SER A 602 15.78 16.32 17.61
C SER A 602 15.85 15.15 16.63
N GLU A 603 15.74 13.91 17.12
CA GLU A 603 15.73 12.71 16.29
C GLU A 603 14.31 12.23 15.99
N ASN A 604 14.16 11.38 14.97
CA ASN A 604 12.88 10.74 14.67
C ASN A 604 12.54 9.66 15.70
N GLY A 605 11.24 9.33 15.80
CA GLY A 605 10.73 8.38 16.79
C GLY A 605 11.02 6.91 16.50
N TYR A 606 11.49 6.54 15.30
CA TYR A 606 11.79 5.14 14.97
C TYR A 606 13.01 4.63 15.75
N LEU A 607 13.08 3.33 15.98
CA LEU A 607 14.17 2.75 16.78
C LEU A 607 15.51 2.83 16.03
N LYS A 608 16.58 2.99 16.79
CA LYS A 608 17.94 2.96 16.21
C LYS A 608 18.39 1.52 16.00
N THR A 609 18.82 1.21 14.78
CA THR A 609 19.57 -0.01 14.50
C THR A 609 20.93 0.06 15.20
N ILE A 610 21.21 -0.87 16.10
CA ILE A 610 22.53 -1.00 16.75
C ILE A 610 23.52 -1.33 15.63
N SER A 611 24.50 -0.45 15.39
CA SER A 611 25.59 -0.83 14.48
C SER A 611 26.41 -1.90 15.18
N PRO A 612 26.76 -3.01 14.52
CA PRO A 612 27.79 -3.90 15.07
C PRO A 612 29.01 -3.03 15.34
N GLN A 613 29.49 -3.04 16.59
CA GLN A 613 30.74 -2.37 16.93
C GLN A 613 31.79 -2.90 15.95
N LYS A 614 32.32 -2.01 15.09
CA LYS A 614 33.59 -2.30 14.43
C LYS A 614 34.59 -2.34 15.57
N ASP A 615 34.95 -3.54 16.01
CA ASP A 615 36.10 -3.74 16.88
C ASP A 615 37.28 -2.99 16.24
N SER A 616 37.72 -1.95 16.95
CA SER A 616 38.82 -1.06 16.57
C SER A 616 40.16 -1.76 16.62
#